data_AF-A0A2V6PHJ8-F1
#
_entry.id   AF-A0A2V6PHJ8-F1
#
_cell.length_a   1.000
_cell.length_b   1.000
_cell.length_c   1.000
_cell.angle_alpha   90.00
_cell.angle_beta   90.00
_cell.angle_gamma   90.00
#
_symmetry.space_group_name_H-M   'P 1'
#
loop_
_entity.id
_entity.type
_entity.pdbx_description
1 polymer ?
#
loop_
_entity_poly.entity_id
_entity_poly.type
_entity_poly.pdbx_seq_one_letter_code
_entity_poly.pdbx_strand_id
1 'polypeptide(L)'
;MAERKENPVMEKIVSLCKRRGFIFQSSEIYGGLNGFWDYGPLGAELKRNVKELWWRSMTQQREDVVGLEASIIMHPKIWEASGHTSTFSDPMVDCLGCKRRFRADQTGRLSGTAYHYKGASDRAEFEKITDFLRGEKPALAIFEKEKSLNEIAEEWIASPDPGMRERGKQLHEFVRTSSGTLQFQEDFSVLVPHGKPPESAQKKAREFYQQRGVKDPLLRGERTEQVDNSVQFCPECGCALTPPRQFNLMFKTHIGPVESEENVAYLRPETAQAIFAQFKTVLEVSRQKIPFGIAQIGKAFRNEINPRNFTFRSREFEQMELEFFIRPDEAVEAIAGRVASASEIGNRKSEIGNSDWGWEAWHKYWVEQRIAWYESIGLPRASLEEYWQKKKELAHYARATVDILYKFPFG
;
A
#
# COMPACT_ATOMS: atom_id res chain seq x y z
N MET A 1 -7.87 11.66 19.91
CA MET A 1 -8.60 11.50 18.63
C MET A 1 -8.17 12.64 17.73
N ALA A 2 -7.43 12.38 16.66
CA ALA A 2 -7.41 13.34 15.57
C ALA A 2 -8.68 13.04 14.77
N GLU A 3 -9.73 13.85 14.97
CA GLU A 3 -10.81 13.91 13.99
C GLU A 3 -10.14 14.10 12.63
N ARG A 4 -10.41 13.18 11.69
CA ARG A 4 -10.14 13.47 10.28
C ARG A 4 -10.84 14.80 10.04
N LYS A 5 -10.09 15.86 9.76
CA LYS A 5 -10.68 17.06 9.18
C LYS A 5 -11.20 16.63 7.81
N GLU A 6 -12.43 16.16 7.79
CA GLU A 6 -13.26 16.11 6.60
C GLU A 6 -13.10 17.47 5.93
N ASN A 7 -12.54 17.46 4.72
CA ASN A 7 -12.32 18.69 3.99
C ASN A 7 -13.64 19.04 3.31
N PRO A 8 -14.41 20.04 3.80
CA PRO A 8 -15.77 20.24 3.33
C PRO A 8 -15.82 20.65 1.86
N VAL A 9 -14.71 21.18 1.33
CA VAL A 9 -14.59 21.52 -0.10
C VAL A 9 -14.40 20.27 -0.94
N MET A 10 -13.55 19.33 -0.53
CA MET A 10 -13.40 18.05 -1.24
C MET A 10 -14.69 17.26 -1.29
N GLU A 11 -15.44 17.21 -0.20
CA GLU A 11 -16.73 16.50 -0.18
C GLU A 11 -17.73 17.13 -1.14
N LYS A 12 -17.74 18.47 -1.22
CA LYS A 12 -18.54 19.19 -2.22
C LYS A 12 -18.12 18.84 -3.64
N ILE A 13 -16.81 18.73 -3.92
CA ILE A 13 -16.29 18.31 -5.23
C ILE A 13 -16.73 16.88 -5.56
N VAL A 14 -16.49 15.93 -4.65
CA VAL A 14 -16.88 14.51 -4.84
C VAL A 14 -18.39 14.38 -5.05
N SER A 15 -19.18 15.09 -4.24
CA SER A 15 -20.65 15.14 -4.38
C SER A 15 -21.09 15.75 -5.70
N LEU A 16 -20.43 16.81 -6.18
CA LEU A 16 -20.69 17.40 -7.48
C LEU A 16 -20.36 16.42 -8.62
N CYS A 17 -19.19 15.78 -8.57
CA CYS A 17 -18.77 14.80 -9.57
C CYS A 17 -19.80 13.68 -9.71
N LYS A 18 -20.30 13.15 -8.59
CA LYS A 18 -21.36 12.13 -8.59
C LYS A 18 -22.69 12.68 -9.12
N ARG A 19 -23.17 13.82 -8.60
CA ARG A 19 -24.49 14.36 -8.97
C ARG A 19 -24.57 14.83 -10.42
N ARG A 20 -23.46 15.25 -11.03
CA ARG A 20 -23.41 15.79 -12.40
C ARG A 20 -22.88 14.81 -13.43
N GLY A 21 -22.54 13.58 -13.03
CA GLY A 21 -22.08 12.56 -13.96
C GLY A 21 -20.66 12.78 -14.49
N PHE A 22 -19.75 13.21 -13.62
CA PHE A 22 -18.32 13.20 -13.92
C PHE A 22 -17.70 11.85 -13.55
N ILE A 23 -17.80 11.43 -12.29
CA ILE A 23 -17.11 10.24 -11.78
C ILE A 23 -18.01 9.51 -10.79
N PHE A 24 -18.06 8.19 -10.92
CA PHE A 24 -18.82 7.27 -10.07
C PHE A 24 -17.91 6.18 -9.50
N GLN A 25 -18.32 5.60 -8.38
CA GLN A 25 -17.69 4.39 -7.87
C GLN A 25 -17.94 3.27 -8.87
N SER A 26 -16.89 2.61 -9.37
CA SER A 26 -17.07 1.50 -10.30
C SER A 26 -17.83 0.36 -9.63
N SER A 27 -18.78 -0.25 -10.35
CA SER A 27 -19.66 -1.32 -9.87
C SER A 27 -20.52 -0.94 -8.64
N GLU A 28 -20.96 0.31 -8.54
CA GLU A 28 -21.66 0.85 -7.36
C GLU A 28 -22.87 0.01 -6.91
N ILE A 29 -23.70 -0.45 -7.86
CA ILE A 29 -24.91 -1.25 -7.54
C ILE A 29 -24.59 -2.62 -6.92
N TYR A 30 -23.34 -3.08 -7.05
CA TYR A 30 -22.84 -4.34 -6.48
C TYR A 30 -22.01 -4.11 -5.20
N GLY A 31 -22.08 -2.91 -4.61
CA GLY A 31 -21.30 -2.53 -3.42
C GLY A 31 -20.00 -1.80 -3.73
N GLY A 32 -19.68 -1.60 -5.01
CA GLY A 32 -18.49 -0.88 -5.47
C GLY A 32 -17.20 -1.70 -5.38
N LEU A 33 -16.25 -1.39 -6.27
CA LEU A 33 -14.90 -1.96 -6.23
C LEU A 33 -13.87 -0.88 -5.84
N ASN A 34 -13.38 -0.96 -4.60
CA ASN A 34 -12.49 0.06 -4.03
C ASN A 34 -11.23 0.29 -4.90
N GLY A 35 -10.96 1.55 -5.23
CA GLY A 35 -9.83 1.96 -6.07
C GLY A 35 -10.14 1.98 -7.58
N PHE A 36 -11.35 1.66 -8.00
CA PHE A 36 -11.79 1.71 -9.39
C PHE A 36 -12.94 2.71 -9.57
N TRP A 37 -12.89 3.49 -10.64
CA TRP A 37 -13.81 4.60 -10.88
C TRP A 37 -14.28 4.64 -12.33
N ASP A 38 -15.57 4.89 -12.53
CA ASP A 38 -16.17 5.04 -13.85
C ASP A 38 -16.39 6.51 -14.16
N TYR A 39 -16.07 6.95 -15.38
CA TYR A 39 -16.29 8.33 -15.83
C TYR A 39 -17.64 8.42 -16.54
N GLY A 40 -18.56 9.20 -15.96
CA GLY A 40 -19.90 9.45 -16.53
C GLY A 40 -19.86 10.37 -17.76
N PRO A 41 -21.02 10.77 -18.32
CA PRO A 41 -21.08 11.52 -19.58
C PRO A 41 -20.21 12.78 -19.60
N LEU A 42 -20.27 13.63 -18.57
CA LEU A 42 -19.46 14.85 -18.52
C LEU A 42 -17.98 14.56 -18.20
N GLY A 43 -17.72 13.52 -17.42
CA GLY A 43 -16.36 13.11 -17.08
C GLY A 43 -15.62 12.51 -18.26
N ALA A 44 -16.32 11.73 -19.09
CA ALA A 44 -15.80 11.16 -20.32
C ALA A 44 -15.36 12.27 -21.29
N GLU A 45 -16.20 13.27 -21.52
CA GLU A 45 -15.88 14.43 -22.36
C GLU A 45 -14.71 15.23 -21.80
N LEU A 46 -14.72 15.58 -20.51
CA LEU A 46 -13.62 16.32 -19.88
C LEU A 46 -12.30 15.55 -19.98
N LYS A 47 -12.30 14.27 -19.62
CA LYS A 47 -11.11 13.42 -19.67
C LYS A 47 -10.58 13.30 -21.10
N ARG A 48 -11.46 13.12 -22.09
CA ARG A 48 -11.05 13.07 -23.51
C ARG A 48 -10.45 14.40 -23.95
N ASN A 49 -11.09 15.52 -23.65
CA ASN A 49 -10.59 16.84 -24.03
C ASN A 49 -9.19 17.11 -23.47
N VAL A 50 -8.94 16.76 -22.20
CA VAL A 50 -7.60 16.90 -21.59
C VAL A 50 -6.56 16.03 -22.30
N LYS A 51 -6.90 14.77 -22.61
CA LYS A 51 -6.00 13.83 -23.31
C LYS A 51 -5.67 14.30 -24.72
N GLU A 52 -6.67 14.73 -25.48
CA GLU A 52 -6.48 15.21 -26.86
C GLU A 52 -5.67 16.51 -26.90
N LEU A 53 -5.91 17.43 -25.95
CA LEU A 53 -5.11 18.64 -25.82
C LEU A 53 -3.65 18.33 -25.49
N TRP A 54 -3.40 17.40 -24.56
CA TRP A 54 -2.04 16.97 -24.25
C TRP A 54 -1.38 16.32 -25.48
N TRP A 55 -2.07 15.37 -26.12
CA TRP A 55 -1.55 14.65 -27.29
C TRP A 55 -1.17 15.62 -28.41
N ARG A 56 -2.09 16.54 -28.76
CA ARG A 56 -1.83 17.59 -29.76
C ARG A 56 -0.61 18.43 -29.38
N SER A 57 -0.50 18.86 -28.12
CA SER A 57 0.62 19.69 -27.66
C SER A 57 1.97 18.96 -27.70
N MET A 58 1.96 17.64 -27.49
CA MET A 58 3.17 16.84 -27.43
C MET A 58 3.60 16.32 -28.80
N THR A 59 2.69 15.80 -29.62
CA THR A 59 3.05 15.02 -30.82
C THR A 59 2.71 15.71 -32.13
N GLN A 60 1.82 16.70 -32.13
CA GLN A 60 1.36 17.38 -33.35
C GLN A 60 1.88 18.81 -33.47
N GLN A 61 2.13 19.47 -32.34
CA GLN A 61 2.69 20.82 -32.28
C GLN A 61 4.20 20.83 -32.09
N ARG A 62 4.84 19.65 -32.04
CA ARG A 62 6.28 19.47 -31.94
C ARG A 62 6.77 18.58 -33.06
N GLU A 63 7.97 18.86 -33.54
CA GLU A 63 8.64 18.05 -34.57
C GLU A 63 9.55 16.97 -33.96
N ASP A 64 9.90 17.11 -32.68
CA ASP A 64 10.88 16.30 -31.95
C ASP A 64 10.22 15.24 -31.04
N VAL A 65 8.92 15.02 -31.13
CA VAL A 65 8.21 14.01 -30.32
C VAL A 65 7.24 13.22 -31.18
N VAL A 66 7.31 11.90 -31.07
CA VAL A 66 6.42 10.97 -31.79
C VAL A 66 5.53 10.19 -30.83
N GLY A 67 4.41 9.67 -31.33
CA GLY A 67 3.46 8.90 -30.52
C GLY A 67 3.71 7.39 -30.55
N LEU A 68 3.38 6.73 -29.44
CA LEU A 68 3.31 5.26 -29.32
C LEU A 68 2.02 4.86 -28.59
N GLU A 69 1.40 3.77 -29.05
CA GLU A 69 0.33 3.06 -28.33
C GLU A 69 0.78 1.60 -28.15
N ALA A 70 0.97 1.18 -26.90
CA ALA A 70 1.45 -0.17 -26.59
C ALA A 70 0.45 -0.96 -25.75
N SER A 71 0.61 -2.28 -25.76
CA SER A 71 -0.22 -3.20 -24.97
C SER A 71 -0.08 -2.96 -23.46
N ILE A 72 -1.15 -3.31 -22.73
CA ILE A 72 -1.16 -3.32 -21.26
C ILE A 72 -0.39 -4.53 -20.72
N ILE A 73 -0.59 -5.68 -21.35
CA ILE A 73 0.09 -6.93 -21.01
C ILE A 73 1.37 -7.00 -21.82
N MET A 74 2.49 -7.21 -21.13
CA MET A 74 3.83 -7.28 -21.70
C MET A 74 4.57 -8.51 -21.18
N HIS A 75 5.61 -8.93 -21.90
CA HIS A 75 6.42 -10.07 -21.51
C HIS A 75 7.04 -9.87 -20.11
N PRO A 76 6.95 -10.85 -19.18
CA PRO A 76 7.42 -10.72 -17.79
C PRO A 76 8.85 -10.20 -17.61
N LYS A 77 9.77 -10.65 -18.47
CA LYS A 77 11.17 -10.19 -18.52
C LYS A 77 11.35 -8.66 -18.58
N ILE A 78 10.37 -7.91 -19.10
CA ILE A 78 10.43 -6.44 -19.09
C ILE A 78 10.36 -5.90 -17.65
N TRP A 79 9.52 -6.52 -16.81
CA TRP A 79 9.37 -6.14 -15.40
C TRP A 79 10.54 -6.63 -14.54
N GLU A 80 11.19 -7.73 -14.94
CA GLU A 80 12.44 -8.18 -14.32
C GLU A 80 13.59 -7.22 -14.66
N ALA A 81 13.77 -6.89 -15.94
CA ALA A 81 14.83 -6.01 -16.41
C ALA A 81 14.72 -4.59 -15.82
N SER A 82 13.50 -4.09 -15.64
CA SER A 82 13.23 -2.80 -15.00
C SER A 82 13.23 -2.85 -13.47
N GLY A 83 13.37 -4.02 -12.86
CA GLY A 83 13.39 -4.20 -11.40
C GLY A 83 12.02 -4.14 -10.71
N HIS A 84 10.92 -4.07 -11.46
CA HIS A 84 9.56 -4.01 -10.90
C HIS A 84 9.17 -5.29 -10.15
N THR A 85 9.63 -6.46 -10.60
CA THR A 85 9.31 -7.72 -9.90
C THR A 85 9.96 -7.82 -8.52
N SER A 86 11.09 -7.13 -8.29
CA SER A 86 11.84 -7.18 -7.03
C SER A 86 11.66 -5.96 -6.14
N THR A 87 11.44 -4.77 -6.70
CA THR A 87 11.45 -3.50 -5.94
C THR A 87 10.11 -2.78 -5.89
N PHE A 88 9.15 -3.12 -6.77
CA PHE A 88 7.85 -2.45 -6.83
C PHE A 88 6.86 -2.99 -5.79
N SER A 89 7.21 -2.75 -4.52
CA SER A 89 6.47 -3.28 -3.37
C SER A 89 6.32 -2.25 -2.27
N ASP A 90 5.20 -2.34 -1.56
CA ASP A 90 4.94 -1.57 -0.35
C ASP A 90 5.02 -2.47 0.89
N PRO A 91 5.50 -1.94 2.04
CA PRO A 91 5.44 -2.67 3.30
C PRO A 91 3.99 -2.76 3.77
N MET A 92 3.46 -3.97 3.91
CA MET A 92 2.08 -4.23 4.31
C MET A 92 1.99 -4.89 5.67
N VAL A 93 0.98 -4.51 6.44
CA VAL A 93 0.58 -5.13 7.70
C VAL A 93 -0.91 -5.46 7.69
N ASP A 94 -1.28 -6.56 8.33
CA ASP A 94 -2.66 -7.00 8.50
C ASP A 94 -3.12 -6.72 9.94
N CYS A 95 -4.33 -6.20 10.13
CA CYS A 95 -4.90 -6.01 11.47
C CYS A 95 -5.53 -7.31 11.98
N LEU A 96 -5.10 -7.75 13.16
CA LEU A 96 -5.57 -9.00 13.76
C LEU A 96 -7.05 -8.95 14.20
N GLY A 97 -7.58 -7.74 14.44
CA GLY A 97 -8.99 -7.50 14.79
C GLY A 97 -9.88 -7.32 13.56
N CYS A 98 -9.75 -6.18 12.86
CA CYS A 98 -10.65 -5.83 11.76
C CYS A 98 -10.32 -6.49 10.40
N LYS A 99 -9.23 -7.26 10.32
CA LYS A 99 -8.75 -7.95 9.10
C LYS A 99 -8.45 -7.04 7.90
N ARG A 100 -8.43 -5.72 8.09
CA ARG A 100 -8.03 -4.76 7.07
C ARG A 100 -6.50 -4.75 6.92
N ARG A 101 -6.06 -4.40 5.73
CA ARG A 101 -4.66 -4.24 5.35
C ARG A 101 -4.27 -2.77 5.37
N PHE A 102 -3.05 -2.51 5.81
CA PHE A 102 -2.49 -1.17 5.89
C PHE A 102 -1.08 -1.15 5.34
N ARG A 103 -0.71 -0.03 4.73
CA ARG A 103 0.69 0.33 4.49
C ARG A 103 1.39 0.62 5.82
N ALA A 104 2.43 -0.15 6.14
CA ALA A 104 3.14 -0.08 7.41
C ALA A 104 3.80 1.29 7.66
N ASP A 105 4.21 1.97 6.59
CA ASP A 105 4.78 3.32 6.62
C ASP A 105 3.71 4.42 6.79
N GLN A 106 2.42 4.06 6.82
CA GLN A 106 1.29 5.00 6.88
C GLN A 106 0.31 4.74 8.02
N THR A 107 0.58 3.82 8.95
CA THR A 107 -0.35 3.43 10.03
C THR A 107 -0.57 4.50 11.11
N GLY A 108 0.14 5.63 11.06
CA GLY A 108 0.07 6.67 12.09
C GLY A 108 0.70 6.21 13.41
N ARG A 109 1.04 7.17 14.28
CA ARG A 109 1.59 6.89 15.62
C ARG A 109 0.49 7.01 16.66
N LEU A 110 0.32 5.97 17.48
CA LEU A 110 -0.73 5.89 18.49
C LEU A 110 -0.12 5.79 19.89
N SER A 111 -0.78 6.45 20.84
CA SER A 111 -0.43 6.42 22.26
C SER A 111 -1.65 6.05 23.10
N GLY A 112 -1.42 5.33 24.20
CA GLY A 112 -2.47 4.87 25.10
C GLY A 112 -2.00 3.71 25.97
N THR A 113 -2.95 2.96 26.51
CA THR A 113 -2.67 1.74 27.29
C THR A 113 -2.90 0.51 26.42
N ALA A 114 -1.85 -0.27 26.20
CA ALA A 114 -1.94 -1.55 25.52
C ALA A 114 -2.35 -2.62 26.51
N TYR A 115 -3.36 -3.41 26.14
CA TYR A 115 -3.80 -4.59 26.87
C TYR A 115 -3.36 -5.80 26.08
N HIS A 116 -2.67 -6.73 26.74
CA HIS A 116 -2.21 -7.98 26.15
C HIS A 116 -2.89 -9.16 26.85
N TYR A 117 -3.21 -10.18 26.08
CA TYR A 117 -3.84 -11.41 26.54
C TYR A 117 -3.05 -12.58 25.95
N LYS A 118 -2.82 -13.62 26.75
CA LYS A 118 -2.12 -14.85 26.34
C LYS A 118 -3.04 -15.91 25.74
N GLY A 119 -4.35 -15.72 25.88
CA GLY A 119 -5.34 -16.66 25.40
C GLY A 119 -6.70 -16.48 26.04
N ALA A 120 -7.58 -17.43 25.76
CA ALA A 120 -8.85 -17.58 26.45
C ALA A 120 -9.23 -19.05 26.63
N SER A 121 -10.08 -19.33 27.62
CA SER A 121 -10.74 -20.62 27.82
C SER A 121 -12.24 -20.48 27.60
N ASP A 122 -12.92 -21.55 27.18
CA ASP A 122 -14.38 -21.54 27.17
C ASP A 122 -14.91 -21.66 28.61
N ARG A 123 -15.84 -20.79 29.00
CA ARG A 123 -16.38 -20.76 30.37
C ARG A 123 -16.97 -22.09 30.80
N ALA A 124 -17.77 -22.73 29.95
CA ALA A 124 -18.46 -23.96 30.31
C ALA A 124 -17.46 -25.11 30.52
N GLU A 125 -16.38 -25.13 29.74
CA GLU A 125 -15.32 -26.12 29.92
C GLU A 125 -14.45 -25.84 31.15
N PHE A 126 -14.15 -24.56 31.41
CA PHE A 126 -13.42 -24.13 32.59
C PHE A 126 -14.15 -24.47 33.90
N GLU A 127 -15.48 -24.25 33.94
CA GLU A 127 -16.32 -24.60 35.10
C GLU A 127 -16.34 -26.12 35.36
N LYS A 128 -16.46 -26.95 34.31
CA LYS A 128 -16.39 -28.42 34.45
C LYS A 128 -15.10 -28.89 35.10
N ILE A 129 -13.97 -28.29 34.72
CA ILE A 129 -12.66 -28.63 35.32
C ILE A 129 -12.57 -28.11 36.75
N THR A 130 -12.98 -26.88 36.98
CA THR A 130 -12.99 -26.27 38.31
C THR A 130 -13.80 -27.13 39.29
N ASP A 131 -14.93 -27.66 38.85
CA ASP A 131 -15.77 -28.57 39.64
C ASP A 131 -15.09 -29.91 39.91
N PHE A 132 -14.42 -30.49 38.90
CA PHE A 132 -13.65 -31.71 39.06
C PHE A 132 -12.47 -31.55 40.06
N LEU A 133 -11.85 -30.37 40.07
CA LEU A 133 -10.71 -30.02 40.93
C LEU A 133 -11.09 -29.45 42.30
N ARG A 134 -12.38 -29.20 42.58
CA ARG A 134 -12.87 -28.48 43.78
C ARG A 134 -12.41 -29.07 45.12
N GLY A 135 -12.07 -30.36 45.15
CA GLY A 135 -11.51 -31.06 46.34
C GLY A 135 -9.98 -30.98 46.47
N GLU A 136 -9.26 -30.56 45.44
CA GLU A 136 -7.79 -30.56 45.35
C GLU A 136 -7.26 -29.13 45.20
N LYS A 137 -7.28 -28.38 46.30
CA LYS A 137 -6.86 -26.95 46.31
C LYS A 137 -5.51 -26.68 45.65
N PRO A 138 -4.46 -27.52 45.81
CA PRO A 138 -3.19 -27.30 45.12
C PRO A 138 -3.31 -27.40 43.60
N ALA A 139 -4.04 -28.39 43.09
CA ALA A 139 -4.22 -28.58 41.65
C ALA A 139 -5.11 -27.51 41.02
N LEU A 140 -6.14 -27.05 41.75
CA LEU A 140 -6.95 -25.92 41.34
C LEU A 140 -6.12 -24.64 41.20
N ALA A 141 -5.27 -24.34 42.20
CA ALA A 141 -4.37 -23.19 42.16
C ALA A 141 -3.32 -23.28 41.03
N ILE A 142 -2.91 -24.50 40.66
CA ILE A 142 -1.96 -24.77 39.56
C ILE A 142 -2.65 -24.59 38.19
N PHE A 143 -3.88 -25.07 38.03
CA PHE A 143 -4.68 -24.90 36.82
C PHE A 143 -5.01 -23.41 36.55
N GLU A 144 -5.31 -22.66 37.61
CA GLU A 144 -5.53 -21.21 37.53
C GLU A 144 -4.26 -20.43 37.14
N LYS A 145 -3.06 -20.93 37.49
CA LYS A 145 -1.80 -20.18 37.43
C LYS A 145 -0.83 -20.49 36.30
N GLU A 146 -1.05 -21.50 35.43
CA GLU A 146 -0.36 -21.76 34.12
C GLU A 146 0.21 -23.17 33.86
N LYS A 147 0.00 -24.20 34.69
CA LYS A 147 0.40 -25.57 34.27
C LYS A 147 -0.62 -26.26 33.37
N SER A 148 -0.13 -27.18 32.54
CA SER A 148 -0.96 -28.04 31.68
C SER A 148 -1.73 -29.06 32.52
N LEU A 149 -3.02 -29.27 32.23
CA LEU A 149 -3.84 -30.29 32.88
C LEU A 149 -3.27 -31.71 32.71
N ASN A 150 -2.50 -31.95 31.65
CA ASN A 150 -1.81 -33.21 31.44
C ASN A 150 -0.74 -33.46 32.52
N GLU A 151 0.01 -32.44 32.92
CA GLU A 151 1.04 -32.56 33.96
C GLU A 151 0.41 -32.90 35.32
N ILE A 152 -0.73 -32.28 35.63
CA ILE A 152 -1.50 -32.58 36.85
C ILE A 152 -2.01 -34.03 36.81
N ALA A 153 -2.54 -34.47 35.67
CA ALA A 153 -3.04 -35.83 35.50
C ALA A 153 -1.93 -36.88 35.66
N GLU A 154 -0.76 -36.65 35.06
CA GLU A 154 0.41 -37.52 35.17
C GLU A 154 0.93 -37.62 36.62
N GLU A 155 1.00 -36.49 37.33
CA GLU A 155 1.40 -36.46 38.75
C GLU A 155 0.43 -37.28 39.62
N TRP A 156 -0.88 -37.17 39.36
CA TRP A 156 -1.90 -37.92 40.09
C TRP A 156 -1.89 -39.42 39.78
N ILE A 157 -1.62 -39.79 38.51
CA ILE A 157 -1.47 -41.19 38.09
C ILE A 157 -0.24 -41.83 38.76
N ALA A 158 0.82 -41.06 39.01
CA ALA A 158 2.01 -41.52 39.70
C ALA A 158 1.87 -41.59 41.23
N SER A 159 0.76 -41.13 41.80
CA SER A 159 0.53 -41.08 43.25
C SER A 159 0.51 -42.48 43.89
N PRO A 160 1.06 -42.65 45.11
CA PRO A 160 0.94 -43.90 45.85
C PRO A 160 -0.50 -44.19 46.34
N ASP A 161 -1.38 -43.17 46.38
CA ASP A 161 -2.79 -43.32 46.75
C ASP A 161 -3.64 -43.88 45.59
N PRO A 162 -4.27 -45.07 45.73
CA PRO A 162 -5.17 -45.62 44.72
C PRO A 162 -6.31 -44.67 44.30
N GLY A 163 -6.84 -43.86 45.21
CA GLY A 163 -7.91 -42.91 44.92
C GLY A 163 -7.46 -41.78 43.99
N MET A 164 -6.29 -41.21 44.27
CA MET A 164 -5.65 -40.21 43.39
C MET A 164 -5.28 -40.77 42.03
N ARG A 165 -4.80 -42.02 41.94
CA ARG A 165 -4.49 -42.63 40.64
C ARG A 165 -5.71 -42.75 39.74
N GLU A 166 -6.85 -43.11 40.32
CA GLU A 166 -8.11 -43.21 39.57
C GLU A 166 -8.61 -41.83 39.12
N ARG A 167 -8.52 -40.82 39.99
CA ARG A 167 -8.83 -39.42 39.61
C ARG A 167 -7.89 -38.89 38.53
N GLY A 168 -6.60 -39.24 38.57
CA GLY A 168 -5.63 -38.89 37.54
C GLY A 168 -5.97 -39.49 36.18
N LYS A 169 -6.38 -40.76 36.13
CA LYS A 169 -6.88 -41.40 34.89
C LYS A 169 -8.15 -40.74 34.36
N GLN A 170 -9.08 -40.38 35.24
CA GLN A 170 -10.31 -39.65 34.87
C GLN A 170 -10.00 -38.26 34.29
N LEU A 171 -9.06 -37.52 34.89
CA LEU A 171 -8.61 -36.23 34.38
C LEU A 171 -7.93 -36.38 33.00
N HIS A 172 -7.08 -37.38 32.85
CA HIS A 172 -6.40 -37.67 31.59
C HIS A 172 -7.40 -38.02 30.47
N GLU A 173 -8.41 -38.84 30.76
CA GLU A 173 -9.48 -39.18 29.81
C GLU A 173 -10.36 -37.96 29.48
N PHE A 174 -10.64 -37.11 30.47
CA PHE A 174 -11.35 -35.84 30.26
C PHE A 174 -10.59 -34.90 29.33
N VAL A 175 -9.27 -34.75 29.50
CA VAL A 175 -8.43 -33.93 28.62
C VAL A 175 -8.37 -34.52 27.21
N ARG A 176 -8.34 -35.86 27.08
CA ARG A 176 -8.32 -36.56 25.79
C ARG A 176 -9.63 -36.44 25.01
N THR A 177 -10.76 -36.45 25.70
CA THR A 177 -12.11 -36.44 25.10
C THR A 177 -12.68 -35.04 24.89
N SER A 178 -12.20 -34.06 25.65
CA SER A 178 -12.47 -32.64 25.38
C SER A 178 -11.72 -32.24 24.12
N SER A 179 -12.45 -32.01 23.04
CA SER A 179 -11.95 -31.57 21.73
C SER A 179 -10.83 -30.55 21.89
N GLY A 180 -9.61 -30.93 21.52
CA GLY A 180 -8.37 -30.25 21.92
C GLY A 180 -8.35 -28.74 21.69
N THR A 181 -8.72 -27.97 22.70
CA THR A 181 -7.96 -26.89 23.34
C THR A 181 -8.85 -26.22 24.38
N LEU A 182 -8.90 -26.80 25.58
CA LEU A 182 -9.44 -26.17 26.81
C LEU A 182 -8.91 -24.75 27.05
N GLN A 183 -7.78 -24.44 26.44
CA GLN A 183 -7.11 -23.15 26.44
C GLN A 183 -6.71 -22.84 25.01
N PHE A 184 -7.29 -21.77 24.46
CA PHE A 184 -6.88 -21.21 23.19
C PHE A 184 -5.69 -20.28 23.42
N GLN A 185 -4.49 -20.71 23.01
CA GLN A 185 -3.22 -20.01 23.25
C GLN A 185 -2.80 -19.20 22.02
N GLU A 186 -3.50 -18.10 21.76
CA GLU A 186 -3.08 -17.10 20.78
C GLU A 186 -2.97 -15.75 21.48
N ASP A 187 -1.78 -15.15 21.38
CA ASP A 187 -1.54 -13.81 21.91
C ASP A 187 -2.43 -12.80 21.19
N PHE A 188 -3.17 -12.01 21.95
CA PHE A 188 -3.97 -10.89 21.45
C PHE A 188 -3.51 -9.61 22.13
N SER A 189 -3.48 -8.51 21.40
CA SER A 189 -3.17 -7.21 21.98
C SER A 189 -3.99 -6.10 21.35
N VAL A 190 -4.40 -5.14 22.16
CA VAL A 190 -5.19 -3.99 21.74
C VAL A 190 -4.80 -2.74 22.51
N LEU A 191 -4.56 -1.65 21.78
CA LEU A 191 -4.32 -0.33 22.32
C LEU A 191 -5.63 0.40 22.56
N VAL A 192 -5.83 0.85 23.79
CA VAL A 192 -6.95 1.71 24.19
C VAL A 192 -6.41 3.14 24.39
N PRO A 193 -6.91 4.13 23.61
CA PRO A 193 -6.52 5.52 23.79
C PRO A 193 -6.85 6.05 25.19
N HIS A 194 -6.08 7.03 25.67
CA HIS A 194 -6.37 7.69 26.95
C HIS A 194 -7.81 8.21 27.05
N GLY A 195 -8.43 8.00 28.20
CA GLY A 195 -9.82 8.41 28.49
C GLY A 195 -10.90 7.42 28.02
N LYS A 196 -10.54 6.31 27.36
CA LYS A 196 -11.49 5.23 27.08
C LYS A 196 -11.49 4.17 28.19
N PRO A 197 -12.66 3.53 28.46
CA PRO A 197 -12.80 2.53 29.50
C PRO A 197 -11.95 1.26 29.23
N PRO A 198 -11.29 0.68 30.24
CA PRO A 198 -10.58 -0.61 30.14
C PRO A 198 -11.45 -1.75 29.59
N GLU A 199 -12.74 -1.74 29.89
CA GLU A 199 -13.71 -2.75 29.46
C GLU A 199 -13.80 -2.86 27.92
N SER A 200 -13.44 -1.78 27.20
CA SER A 200 -13.36 -1.79 25.75
C SER A 200 -12.27 -2.73 25.19
N ALA A 201 -11.18 -2.94 25.93
CA ALA A 201 -10.14 -3.89 25.57
C ALA A 201 -10.64 -5.33 25.72
N GLN A 202 -11.26 -5.63 26.87
CA GLN A 202 -11.78 -6.96 27.17
C GLN A 202 -12.87 -7.39 26.18
N LYS A 203 -13.76 -6.45 25.81
CA LYS A 203 -14.77 -6.71 24.77
C LYS A 203 -14.13 -7.16 23.46
N LYS A 204 -13.12 -6.42 22.97
CA LYS A 204 -12.41 -6.76 21.72
C LYS A 204 -11.66 -8.08 21.81
N ALA A 205 -11.07 -8.38 22.97
CA ALA A 205 -10.40 -9.66 23.20
C ALA A 205 -11.40 -10.82 23.13
N ARG A 206 -12.58 -10.70 23.76
CA ARG A 206 -13.64 -11.71 23.67
C ARG A 206 -14.10 -11.90 22.22
N GLU A 207 -14.37 -10.81 21.50
CA GLU A 207 -14.76 -10.87 20.08
C GLU A 207 -13.67 -11.58 19.24
N PHE A 208 -12.40 -11.30 19.49
CA PHE A 208 -11.27 -11.92 18.79
C PHE A 208 -11.21 -13.45 18.99
N TYR A 209 -11.40 -13.93 20.22
CA TYR A 209 -11.39 -15.36 20.54
C TYR A 209 -12.68 -16.06 20.09
N GLN A 210 -13.82 -15.37 20.11
CA GLN A 210 -15.08 -15.88 19.55
C GLN A 210 -14.99 -16.16 18.05
N GLN A 211 -14.36 -15.27 17.29
CA GLN A 211 -14.11 -15.48 15.86
C GLN A 211 -13.20 -16.70 15.58
N ARG A 212 -12.54 -17.23 16.60
CA ARG A 212 -11.64 -18.39 16.52
C ARG A 212 -12.23 -19.66 17.15
N GLY A 213 -13.52 -19.62 17.51
CA GLY A 213 -14.27 -20.79 17.96
C GLY A 213 -14.53 -20.88 19.46
N VAL A 214 -14.02 -19.96 20.28
CA VAL A 214 -14.30 -19.94 21.73
C VAL A 214 -15.67 -19.33 21.99
N LYS A 215 -16.67 -20.10 22.46
CA LYS A 215 -18.06 -19.63 22.53
C LYS A 215 -18.26 -18.55 23.60
N ASP A 216 -17.78 -18.81 24.82
CA ASP A 216 -17.80 -17.85 25.92
C ASP A 216 -16.40 -17.65 26.52
N PRO A 217 -15.61 -16.69 26.00
CA PRO A 217 -14.20 -16.56 26.36
C PRO A 217 -13.96 -16.00 27.78
N LEU A 218 -13.33 -16.79 28.63
CA LEU A 218 -12.62 -16.36 29.83
C LEU A 218 -11.19 -15.98 29.46
N LEU A 219 -10.87 -14.68 29.50
CA LEU A 219 -9.57 -14.13 29.11
C LEU A 219 -8.47 -14.52 30.08
N ARG A 220 -7.26 -14.80 29.57
CA ARG A 220 -6.11 -15.24 30.36
C ARG A 220 -4.85 -14.42 30.09
N GLY A 221 -3.99 -14.33 31.11
CA GLY A 221 -2.70 -13.65 31.03
C GLY A 221 -2.83 -12.16 30.70
N GLU A 222 -3.88 -11.50 31.21
CA GLU A 222 -4.07 -10.06 31.01
C GLU A 222 -2.90 -9.29 31.63
N ARG A 223 -2.24 -8.46 30.83
CA ARG A 223 -1.25 -7.48 31.29
C ARG A 223 -1.44 -6.17 30.56
N THR A 224 -0.99 -5.07 31.17
CA THR A 224 -1.07 -3.74 30.57
C THR A 224 0.29 -3.08 30.46
N GLU A 225 0.45 -2.25 29.45
CA GLU A 225 1.65 -1.46 29.19
C GLU A 225 1.26 -0.06 28.71
N GLN A 226 1.95 0.97 29.21
CA GLN A 226 1.81 2.32 28.65
C GLN A 226 2.65 2.41 27.38
N VAL A 227 2.00 2.75 26.27
CA VAL A 227 2.62 2.82 24.96
C VAL A 227 2.50 4.23 24.43
N ASP A 228 3.62 4.80 24.01
CA ASP A 228 3.67 6.10 23.36
C ASP A 228 4.20 5.98 21.93
N ASN A 229 3.56 6.69 21.00
CA ASN A 229 3.99 6.84 19.61
C ASN A 229 4.22 5.53 18.83
N SER A 230 3.47 4.47 19.13
CA SER A 230 3.62 3.16 18.49
C SER A 230 2.94 3.08 17.13
N VAL A 231 3.57 2.33 16.22
CA VAL A 231 3.06 1.99 14.87
C VAL A 231 2.55 0.54 14.77
N GLN A 232 2.58 -0.20 15.89
CA GLN A 232 2.23 -1.63 15.94
C GLN A 232 0.73 -1.89 16.12
N PHE A 233 -0.07 -0.84 16.27
CA PHE A 233 -1.50 -0.94 16.52
C PHE A 233 -2.29 -0.29 15.39
N CYS A 234 -3.43 -0.90 15.06
CA CYS A 234 -4.28 -0.44 13.99
C CYS A 234 -4.89 0.94 14.32
N PRO A 235 -4.78 1.94 13.43
CA PRO A 235 -5.33 3.28 13.68
C PRO A 235 -6.86 3.31 13.80
N GLU A 236 -7.55 2.32 13.24
CA GLU A 236 -9.02 2.29 13.22
C GLU A 236 -9.60 1.58 14.45
N CYS A 237 -9.01 0.45 14.86
CA CYS A 237 -9.57 -0.38 15.92
C CYS A 237 -8.62 -0.62 17.10
N GLY A 238 -7.38 -0.15 17.05
CA GLY A 238 -6.39 -0.32 18.12
C GLY A 238 -5.84 -1.73 18.27
N CYS A 239 -6.37 -2.75 17.59
CA CYS A 239 -5.83 -4.12 17.67
C CYS A 239 -4.42 -4.18 17.07
N ALA A 240 -3.60 -5.11 17.54
CA ALA A 240 -2.25 -5.31 17.04
C ALA A 240 -2.22 -5.62 15.53
N LEU A 241 -1.18 -5.13 14.89
CA LEU A 241 -0.84 -5.35 13.50
C LEU A 241 0.20 -6.50 13.41
N THR A 242 0.15 -7.27 12.33
CA THR A 242 1.19 -8.26 12.04
C THR A 242 2.54 -7.58 11.77
N PRO A 243 3.66 -8.33 11.82
CA PRO A 243 4.93 -7.83 11.29
C PRO A 243 4.80 -7.37 9.83
N PRO A 244 5.50 -6.28 9.42
CA PRO A 244 5.49 -5.82 8.03
C PRO A 244 6.06 -6.87 7.08
N ARG A 245 5.43 -7.02 5.92
CA ARG A 245 5.90 -7.86 4.81
C ARG A 245 5.81 -7.10 3.50
N GLN A 246 6.70 -7.39 2.55
CA GLN A 246 6.64 -6.74 1.23
C GLN A 246 5.45 -7.27 0.42
N PHE A 247 4.72 -6.35 -0.20
CA PHE A 247 3.59 -6.66 -1.08
C PHE A 247 3.83 -6.03 -2.44
N ASN A 248 4.00 -6.86 -3.48
CA ASN A 248 4.20 -6.37 -4.85
C ASN A 248 2.91 -5.70 -5.35
N LEU A 249 3.05 -4.48 -5.89
CA LEU A 249 1.94 -3.65 -6.34
C LEU A 249 1.51 -3.94 -7.79
N MET A 250 2.14 -4.88 -8.50
CA MET A 250 1.67 -5.26 -9.85
C MET A 250 0.49 -6.22 -9.76
N PHE A 251 -0.49 -6.05 -10.64
CA PHE A 251 -1.53 -7.07 -10.84
C PHE A 251 -0.95 -8.23 -11.63
N LYS A 252 -0.91 -9.41 -11.01
CA LYS A 252 -0.52 -10.68 -11.64
C LYS A 252 -1.74 -11.30 -12.34
N THR A 253 -1.53 -11.83 -13.54
CA THR A 253 -2.48 -12.64 -14.31
C THR A 253 -1.76 -13.81 -14.97
N HIS A 254 -2.49 -14.70 -15.63
CA HIS A 254 -1.93 -15.77 -16.44
C HIS A 254 -2.39 -15.63 -17.89
N ILE A 255 -1.50 -15.89 -18.85
CA ILE A 255 -1.77 -15.91 -20.29
C ILE A 255 -2.03 -17.34 -20.72
N GLY A 256 -3.11 -17.56 -21.46
CA GLY A 256 -3.46 -18.87 -22.00
C GLY A 256 -4.41 -19.67 -21.09
N PRO A 257 -4.76 -20.90 -21.50
CA PRO A 257 -5.82 -21.68 -20.85
C PRO A 257 -5.38 -22.36 -19.54
N VAL A 258 -4.07 -22.40 -19.25
CA VAL A 258 -3.52 -23.08 -18.09
C VAL A 258 -2.91 -22.04 -17.15
N GLU A 259 -3.39 -22.04 -15.91
CA GLU A 259 -2.79 -21.27 -14.83
C GLU A 259 -1.51 -21.96 -14.35
N SER A 260 -0.35 -21.46 -14.79
CA SER A 260 0.98 -21.96 -14.43
C SER A 260 1.97 -20.81 -14.25
N GLU A 261 3.08 -21.04 -13.54
CA GLU A 261 4.13 -20.03 -13.34
C GLU A 261 4.81 -19.60 -14.65
N GLU A 262 4.83 -20.47 -15.66
CA GLU A 262 5.36 -20.16 -17.01
C GLU A 262 4.47 -19.18 -17.78
N ASN A 263 3.18 -19.16 -17.45
CA ASN A 263 2.16 -18.34 -18.10
C ASN A 263 1.91 -17.02 -17.38
N VAL A 264 2.69 -16.70 -16.35
CA VAL A 264 2.53 -15.45 -15.60
C VAL A 264 2.71 -14.24 -16.49
N ALA A 265 1.83 -13.26 -16.32
CA ALA A 265 1.99 -11.93 -16.87
C ALA A 265 1.47 -10.88 -15.89
N TYR A 266 1.69 -9.62 -16.22
CA TYR A 266 1.31 -8.49 -15.38
C TYR A 266 0.56 -7.44 -16.17
N LEU A 267 -0.39 -6.78 -15.53
CA LEU A 267 -0.89 -5.50 -16.03
C LEU A 267 0.16 -4.44 -15.71
N ARG A 268 0.57 -3.66 -16.72
CA ARG A 268 1.65 -2.67 -16.56
C ARG A 268 1.37 -1.66 -15.43
N PRO A 269 2.34 -1.38 -14.54
CA PRO A 269 2.22 -0.38 -13.47
C PRO A 269 2.53 1.06 -13.90
N GLU A 270 3.05 1.21 -15.12
CA GLU A 270 3.38 2.46 -15.81
C GLU A 270 3.38 2.24 -17.34
N THR A 271 3.48 3.30 -18.14
CA THR A 271 3.48 3.20 -19.61
C THR A 271 4.90 3.27 -20.21
N ALA A 272 5.87 3.83 -19.48
CA ALA A 272 7.27 4.03 -19.88
C ALA A 272 7.97 2.79 -20.44
N GLN A 273 7.80 1.61 -19.82
CA GLN A 273 8.54 0.40 -20.22
C GLN A 273 8.32 -0.01 -21.67
N ALA A 274 7.13 0.24 -22.22
CA ALA A 274 6.87 -0.02 -23.63
C ALA A 274 7.65 0.91 -24.56
N ILE A 275 7.81 2.17 -24.15
CA ILE A 275 8.58 3.16 -24.91
C ILE A 275 10.05 2.72 -24.97
N PHE A 276 10.63 2.30 -23.85
CA PHE A 276 12.01 1.80 -23.81
C PHE A 276 12.20 0.55 -24.68
N ALA A 277 11.27 -0.41 -24.61
CA ALA A 277 11.33 -1.63 -25.41
C ALA A 277 11.21 -1.36 -26.92
N GLN A 278 10.50 -0.31 -27.32
CA GLN A 278 10.27 0.06 -28.71
C GLN A 278 11.24 1.13 -29.24
N PHE A 279 12.14 1.65 -28.41
CA PHE A 279 13.03 2.78 -28.74
C PHE A 279 13.72 2.61 -30.10
N LYS A 280 14.36 1.45 -30.32
CA LYS A 280 15.11 1.18 -31.57
C LYS A 280 14.18 1.24 -32.78
N THR A 281 13.06 0.52 -32.73
CA THR A 281 12.09 0.46 -33.81
C THR A 281 11.51 1.84 -34.12
N VAL A 282 11.12 2.59 -33.07
CA VAL A 282 10.55 3.93 -33.23
C VAL A 282 11.57 4.91 -33.82
N LEU A 283 12.82 4.89 -33.35
CA LEU A 283 13.91 5.71 -33.89
C LEU A 283 14.12 5.44 -35.39
N GLU A 284 14.15 4.16 -35.78
CA GLU A 284 14.37 3.75 -37.18
C GLU A 284 13.21 4.17 -38.11
N VAL A 285 11.96 3.97 -37.70
CA VAL A 285 10.79 4.23 -38.58
C VAL A 285 10.40 5.70 -38.62
N SER A 286 10.56 6.44 -37.52
CA SER A 286 10.23 7.86 -37.45
C SER A 286 11.27 8.75 -38.11
N ARG A 287 12.47 8.23 -38.38
CA ARG A 287 13.63 8.97 -38.90
C ARG A 287 14.03 10.17 -38.04
N GLN A 288 13.67 10.13 -36.75
CA GLN A 288 14.07 11.13 -35.77
C GLN A 288 15.57 11.05 -35.50
N LYS A 289 16.14 12.15 -35.00
CA LYS A 289 17.51 12.19 -34.49
C LYS A 289 17.44 12.58 -33.02
N ILE A 290 18.35 12.04 -32.22
CA ILE A 290 18.52 12.47 -30.84
C ILE A 290 19.02 13.94 -30.85
N PRO A 291 18.39 14.86 -30.08
CA PRO A 291 17.33 14.60 -29.09
C PRO A 291 15.93 14.47 -29.68
N PHE A 292 15.15 13.49 -29.20
CA PHE A 292 13.74 13.32 -29.55
C PHE A 292 12.98 12.59 -28.44
N GLY A 293 11.66 12.69 -28.42
CA GLY A 293 10.80 12.03 -27.47
C GLY A 293 9.83 11.03 -28.07
N ILE A 294 9.38 10.10 -27.23
CA ILE A 294 8.27 9.21 -27.53
C ILE A 294 7.22 9.40 -26.44
N ALA A 295 6.02 9.80 -26.84
CA ALA A 295 4.88 10.03 -25.96
C ALA A 295 3.89 8.87 -26.02
N GLN A 296 3.29 8.52 -24.88
CA GLN A 296 2.22 7.54 -24.80
C GLN A 296 1.14 8.01 -23.82
N ILE A 297 -0.11 7.74 -24.17
CA ILE A 297 -1.25 7.87 -23.26
C ILE A 297 -1.85 6.48 -23.08
N GLY A 298 -2.06 6.04 -21.84
CA GLY A 298 -2.69 4.74 -21.65
C GLY A 298 -2.96 4.38 -20.21
N LYS A 299 -3.64 3.25 -20.02
CA LYS A 299 -3.96 2.72 -18.70
C LYS A 299 -2.72 2.13 -18.02
N ALA A 300 -2.66 2.28 -16.71
CA ALA A 300 -1.71 1.65 -15.82
C ALA A 300 -2.43 1.16 -14.56
N PHE A 301 -1.87 0.13 -13.93
CA PHE A 301 -2.50 -0.59 -12.84
C PHE A 301 -1.54 -0.75 -11.66
N ARG A 302 -1.97 -0.30 -10.49
CA ARG A 302 -1.21 -0.46 -9.24
C ARG A 302 -2.13 -1.05 -8.20
N ASN A 303 -1.80 -2.23 -7.67
CA ASN A 303 -2.56 -2.94 -6.64
C ASN A 303 -2.38 -2.27 -5.27
N GLU A 304 -2.76 -0.99 -5.18
CA GLU A 304 -2.65 -0.16 -4.00
C GLU A 304 -3.36 -0.81 -2.80
N ILE A 305 -2.67 -0.86 -1.66
CA ILE A 305 -3.14 -1.54 -0.45
C ILE A 305 -4.32 -0.76 0.14
N ASN A 306 -4.18 0.58 0.20
CA ASN A 306 -5.16 1.47 0.81
C ASN A 306 -5.57 2.58 -0.20
N PRO A 307 -6.43 2.26 -1.19
CA PRO A 307 -7.03 3.29 -2.03
C PRO A 307 -7.80 4.30 -1.16
N ARG A 308 -7.57 5.59 -1.38
CA ARG A 308 -8.08 6.67 -0.52
C ARG A 308 -8.15 7.99 -1.28
N ASN A 309 -8.87 8.93 -0.68
CA ASN A 309 -9.02 10.29 -1.19
C ASN A 309 -9.51 10.30 -2.64
N PHE A 310 -10.67 9.69 -2.94
CA PHE A 310 -11.26 9.70 -4.28
C PHE A 310 -10.30 9.12 -5.35
N THR A 311 -10.10 9.79 -6.49
CA THR A 311 -9.28 9.30 -7.61
C THR A 311 -7.77 9.34 -7.36
N PHE A 312 -7.30 9.92 -6.25
CA PHE A 312 -5.89 10.21 -5.99
C PHE A 312 -5.05 8.97 -5.67
N ARG A 313 -5.66 7.95 -5.06
CA ARG A 313 -5.07 6.63 -4.90
C ARG A 313 -6.01 5.60 -5.47
N SER A 314 -5.88 5.35 -6.77
CA SER A 314 -6.66 4.40 -7.55
C SER A 314 -5.82 3.20 -7.94
N ARG A 315 -6.48 2.09 -8.27
CA ARG A 315 -5.85 0.85 -8.74
C ARG A 315 -5.75 0.75 -10.25
N GLU A 316 -6.62 1.47 -10.94
CA GLU A 316 -6.59 1.67 -12.37
C GLU A 316 -6.67 3.17 -12.64
N PHE A 317 -5.78 3.67 -13.50
CA PHE A 317 -5.76 5.06 -13.92
C PHE A 317 -5.10 5.18 -15.29
N GLU A 318 -5.13 6.38 -15.87
CA GLU A 318 -4.45 6.67 -17.12
C GLU A 318 -3.31 7.64 -16.87
N GLN A 319 -2.21 7.43 -17.58
CA GLN A 319 -1.04 8.31 -17.56
C GLN A 319 -0.80 8.87 -18.96
N MET A 320 -0.15 10.02 -18.99
CA MET A 320 0.37 10.66 -20.19
C MET A 320 1.86 10.85 -19.96
N GLU A 321 2.68 9.95 -20.50
CA GLU A 321 4.12 9.89 -20.26
C GLU A 321 4.90 10.23 -21.52
N LEU A 322 6.05 10.85 -21.35
CA LEU A 322 6.99 11.21 -22.39
C LEU A 322 8.38 10.77 -21.94
N GLU A 323 9.00 9.90 -22.73
CA GLU A 323 10.43 9.60 -22.60
C GLU A 323 11.18 10.44 -23.63
N PHE A 324 11.96 11.42 -23.17
CA PHE A 324 12.73 12.32 -24.03
C PHE A 324 14.22 11.93 -24.01
N PHE A 325 14.69 11.38 -25.11
CA PHE A 325 16.04 10.84 -25.27
C PHE A 325 16.99 11.94 -25.70
N ILE A 326 18.10 12.09 -24.98
CA ILE A 326 19.14 13.10 -25.24
C ILE A 326 20.52 12.44 -25.25
N ARG A 327 21.50 13.08 -25.90
CA ARG A 327 22.90 12.71 -25.68
C ARG A 327 23.38 13.36 -24.37
N PRO A 328 24.27 12.72 -23.61
CA PRO A 328 24.82 13.30 -22.38
C PRO A 328 25.51 14.67 -22.58
N ASP A 329 26.09 14.93 -23.75
CA ASP A 329 26.99 16.05 -24.07
C ASP A 329 26.37 17.21 -24.87
N GLU A 330 25.19 17.05 -25.48
CA GLU A 330 24.55 18.05 -26.35
C GLU A 330 23.22 18.55 -25.76
N ALA A 331 23.20 19.72 -25.11
CA ALA A 331 21.95 20.27 -24.56
C ALA A 331 21.66 21.75 -24.78
N VAL A 332 22.43 22.46 -25.61
CA VAL A 332 22.15 23.89 -25.87
C VAL A 332 21.82 24.18 -27.33
N GLU A 333 22.25 23.34 -28.28
CA GLU A 333 22.05 23.61 -29.71
C GLU A 333 20.57 23.57 -30.14
N ALA A 334 19.78 22.64 -29.58
CA ALA A 334 18.38 22.44 -29.96
C ALA A 334 17.43 23.59 -29.55
N ILE A 335 17.78 24.35 -28.51
CA ILE A 335 16.97 25.48 -28.02
C ILE A 335 17.49 26.82 -28.55
N ALA A 336 18.81 26.94 -28.80
CA ALA A 336 19.45 28.22 -29.13
C ALA A 336 19.69 28.45 -30.63
N GLY A 337 19.41 27.49 -31.50
CA GLY A 337 19.63 27.60 -32.96
C GLY A 337 21.12 27.69 -33.37
N ARG A 338 22.05 27.48 -32.42
CA ARG A 338 23.49 27.38 -32.61
C ARG A 338 24.14 26.66 -31.43
N VAL A 339 25.26 25.98 -31.65
CA VAL A 339 26.13 25.51 -30.56
C VAL A 339 26.64 26.73 -29.78
N ALA A 340 26.33 26.83 -28.48
CA ALA A 340 27.00 27.80 -27.62
C ALA A 340 28.46 27.38 -27.46
N SER A 341 29.38 28.29 -27.76
CA SER A 341 30.81 28.03 -27.56
C SER A 341 31.13 27.99 -26.05
N ALA A 342 32.08 27.15 -25.65
CA ALA A 342 32.51 27.04 -24.24
C ALA A 342 32.91 28.38 -23.60
N SER A 343 33.25 29.40 -24.42
CA SER A 343 33.55 30.77 -24.02
C SER A 343 32.33 31.61 -23.62
N GLU A 344 31.14 31.31 -24.15
CA GLU A 344 29.91 32.08 -23.91
C GLU A 344 29.17 31.64 -22.63
N ILE A 345 29.50 30.44 -22.12
CA ILE A 345 29.02 29.91 -20.83
C ILE A 345 29.81 30.52 -19.65
N GLY A 346 30.70 31.48 -19.93
CA GLY A 346 31.46 32.24 -18.94
C GLY A 346 32.36 31.34 -18.11
N ASN A 347 33.56 31.00 -18.61
CA ASN A 347 34.64 30.34 -17.88
C ASN A 347 34.25 29.22 -16.89
N ARG A 348 33.13 28.53 -17.10
CA ARG A 348 32.90 27.18 -16.57
C ARG A 348 33.51 26.17 -17.54
N LYS A 349 34.77 26.38 -17.90
CA LYS A 349 35.65 25.25 -18.18
C LYS A 349 35.72 24.49 -16.86
N SER A 350 34.87 23.47 -16.73
CA SER A 350 35.13 22.30 -15.90
C SER A 350 35.93 22.58 -14.62
N GLU A 351 35.26 23.01 -13.55
CA GLU A 351 35.66 22.45 -12.25
C GLU A 351 35.30 20.96 -12.16
N ILE A 352 34.58 20.43 -13.17
CA ILE A 352 34.30 19.01 -13.32
C ILE A 352 34.53 18.66 -14.79
N GLY A 353 35.53 17.85 -15.08
CA GLY A 353 35.80 17.27 -16.40
C GLY A 353 34.75 16.23 -16.83
N ASN A 354 33.46 16.53 -16.72
CA ASN A 354 32.38 15.61 -17.08
C ASN A 354 31.58 16.12 -18.29
N SER A 355 31.57 15.30 -19.34
CA SER A 355 30.80 15.41 -20.59
C SER A 355 29.29 15.18 -20.42
N ASP A 356 28.72 15.46 -19.25
CA ASP A 356 27.38 15.02 -18.82
C ASP A 356 26.64 16.10 -18.01
N TRP A 357 26.67 17.32 -18.51
CA TRP A 357 25.96 18.47 -17.93
C TRP A 357 24.61 18.73 -18.61
N GLY A 358 24.38 18.15 -19.80
CA GLY A 358 23.28 18.53 -20.66
C GLY A 358 21.89 18.16 -20.14
N TRP A 359 21.79 17.10 -19.35
CA TRP A 359 20.53 16.65 -18.74
C TRP A 359 19.89 17.73 -17.87
N GLU A 360 20.67 18.58 -17.17
CA GLU A 360 20.11 19.56 -16.23
C GLU A 360 19.32 20.66 -16.97
N ALA A 361 19.81 21.07 -18.14
CA ALA A 361 19.14 22.04 -18.99
C ALA A 361 17.83 21.46 -19.55
N TRP A 362 17.86 20.23 -20.07
CA TRP A 362 16.65 19.54 -20.56
C TRP A 362 15.63 19.27 -19.45
N HIS A 363 16.10 18.91 -18.26
CA HIS A 363 15.23 18.71 -17.10
C HIS A 363 14.50 20.00 -16.73
N LYS A 364 15.22 21.13 -16.61
CA LYS A 364 14.62 22.45 -16.34
C LYS A 364 13.67 22.89 -17.47
N TYR A 365 14.04 22.67 -18.72
CA TYR A 365 13.19 22.93 -19.88
C TYR A 365 11.87 22.18 -19.77
N TRP A 366 11.90 20.86 -19.53
CA TRP A 366 10.69 20.05 -19.46
C TRP A 366 9.80 20.40 -18.26
N VAL A 367 10.39 20.72 -17.10
CA VAL A 367 9.62 21.25 -15.95
C VAL A 367 8.84 22.50 -16.35
N GLU A 368 9.50 23.48 -16.96
CA GLU A 368 8.84 24.72 -17.39
C GLU A 368 7.81 24.48 -18.49
N GLN A 369 8.08 23.60 -19.46
CA GLN A 369 7.11 23.21 -20.48
C GLN A 369 5.86 22.56 -19.89
N ARG A 370 5.99 21.77 -18.81
CA ARG A 370 4.84 21.17 -18.13
C ARG A 370 4.05 22.20 -17.34
N ILE A 371 4.70 23.12 -16.64
CA ILE A 371 4.03 24.23 -15.96
C ILE A 371 3.25 25.11 -16.96
N ALA A 372 3.89 25.52 -18.06
CA ALA A 372 3.26 26.31 -19.11
C ALA A 372 2.04 25.59 -19.73
N TRP A 373 2.12 24.26 -19.88
CA TRP A 373 0.97 23.48 -20.36
C TRP A 373 -0.19 23.51 -19.36
N TYR A 374 0.08 23.33 -18.06
CA TYR A 374 -0.95 23.43 -17.02
C TYR A 374 -1.61 24.82 -16.98
N GLU A 375 -0.84 25.89 -17.15
CA GLU A 375 -1.36 27.25 -17.28
C GLU A 375 -2.28 27.40 -18.50
N SER A 376 -1.89 26.81 -19.64
CA SER A 376 -2.67 26.90 -20.88
C SER A 376 -4.03 26.19 -20.80
N ILE A 377 -4.19 25.22 -19.90
CA ILE A 377 -5.48 24.54 -19.64
C ILE A 377 -6.23 25.12 -18.42
N GLY A 378 -5.77 26.26 -17.89
CA GLY A 378 -6.49 27.04 -16.88
C GLY A 378 -6.06 26.78 -15.43
N LEU A 379 -4.93 26.11 -15.18
CA LEU A 379 -4.37 25.98 -13.84
C LEU A 379 -3.30 27.07 -13.59
N PRO A 380 -3.58 28.11 -12.78
CA PRO A 380 -2.64 29.21 -12.61
C PRO A 380 -1.38 28.75 -11.88
N ARG A 381 -0.19 29.28 -12.23
CA ARG A 381 1.08 28.91 -11.58
C ARG A 381 1.06 29.02 -10.05
N ALA A 382 0.30 29.97 -9.49
CA ALA A 382 0.14 30.11 -8.04
C ALA A 382 -0.50 28.88 -7.35
N SER A 383 -1.24 28.06 -8.11
CA SER A 383 -1.84 26.80 -7.65
C SER A 383 -0.92 25.59 -7.81
N LEU A 384 0.23 25.77 -8.46
CA LEU A 384 1.25 24.74 -8.69
C LEU A 384 2.43 24.96 -7.73
N GLU A 385 3.12 23.87 -7.39
CA GLU A 385 4.33 23.88 -6.60
C GLU A 385 5.35 22.90 -7.18
N GLU A 386 6.60 23.35 -7.31
CA GLU A 386 7.72 22.51 -7.72
C GLU A 386 8.37 21.88 -6.49
N TYR A 387 8.17 20.58 -6.28
CA TYR A 387 8.84 19.84 -5.23
C TYR A 387 10.06 19.10 -5.77
N TRP A 388 11.25 19.57 -5.42
CA TRP A 388 12.52 18.93 -5.75
C TRP A 388 12.78 17.77 -4.77
N GLN A 389 12.71 16.54 -5.27
CA GLN A 389 12.88 15.36 -4.43
C GLN A 389 14.27 15.30 -3.82
N LYS A 390 14.34 14.87 -2.55
CA LYS A 390 15.61 14.68 -1.84
C LYS A 390 16.25 13.37 -2.29
N LYS A 391 17.58 13.26 -2.13
CA LYS A 391 18.36 12.06 -2.54
C LYS A 391 17.81 10.73 -2.00
N LYS A 392 17.18 10.73 -0.82
CA LYS A 392 16.57 9.54 -0.19
C LYS A 392 15.20 9.16 -0.75
N GLU A 393 14.57 10.06 -1.49
CA GLU A 393 13.22 9.92 -2.07
C GLU A 393 13.29 9.52 -3.55
N LEU A 394 14.43 9.80 -4.21
CA LEU A 394 14.67 9.44 -5.59
C LEU A 394 14.56 7.92 -5.79
N ALA A 395 13.90 7.54 -6.90
CA ALA A 395 14.01 6.18 -7.42
C ALA A 395 15.48 5.82 -7.66
N HIS A 396 15.81 4.54 -7.54
CA HIS A 396 17.20 4.05 -7.61
C HIS A 396 17.93 4.40 -8.92
N TYR A 397 17.19 4.65 -10.00
CA TYR A 397 17.71 5.06 -11.32
C TYR A 397 17.69 6.58 -11.57
N ALA A 398 17.06 7.37 -10.69
CA ALA A 398 16.84 8.80 -10.94
C ALA A 398 18.00 9.66 -10.44
N ARG A 399 18.52 10.53 -11.32
CA ARG A 399 19.55 11.52 -10.97
C ARG A 399 18.96 12.76 -10.28
N ALA A 400 17.79 13.20 -10.75
CA ALA A 400 17.00 14.28 -10.18
C ALA A 400 15.53 14.07 -10.56
N THR A 401 14.61 14.62 -9.77
CA THR A 401 13.17 14.56 -10.04
C THR A 401 12.51 15.79 -9.43
N VAL A 402 11.62 16.41 -10.21
CA VAL A 402 10.72 17.47 -9.75
C VAL A 402 9.29 16.99 -9.91
N ASP A 403 8.58 16.96 -8.79
CA ASP A 403 7.14 16.73 -8.79
C ASP A 403 6.44 18.08 -8.95
N ILE A 404 5.52 18.18 -9.91
CA ILE A 404 4.63 19.34 -10.04
C ILE A 404 3.37 19.02 -9.23
N LEU A 405 3.27 19.61 -8.04
CA LEU A 405 2.15 19.44 -7.13
C LEU A 405 1.07 20.49 -7.41
N TYR A 406 -0.19 20.11 -7.25
CA TYR A 406 -1.33 21.04 -7.28
C TYR A 406 -1.94 21.16 -5.90
N LYS A 407 -2.25 22.40 -5.48
CA LYS A 407 -2.83 22.72 -4.17
C LYS A 407 -4.31 22.31 -4.10
N PHE A 408 -4.55 21.01 -4.01
CA PHE A 408 -5.89 20.48 -3.79
C PHE A 408 -6.43 20.94 -2.42
N PRO A 409 -7.76 21.02 -2.24
CA PRO A 409 -8.32 21.51 -0.99
C PRO A 409 -7.81 20.79 0.27
N PHE A 410 -7.45 19.50 0.18
CA PHE A 410 -6.96 18.70 1.30
C PHE A 410 -5.46 18.85 1.62
N GLY A 411 -4.73 19.70 0.87
CA GLY A 411 -3.29 19.86 1.00
C GLY A 411 -2.55 19.08 -0.08
#